data_AF-A0A9W6GP70-F1
#
_entry.id   AF-A0A9W6GP70-F1
#
_cell.length_a   1.000
_cell.length_b   1.000
_cell.length_c   1.000
_cell.angle_alpha   90.00
_cell.angle_beta   90.00
_cell.angle_gamma   90.00
#
_symmetry.space_group_name_H-M   'P 1'
#
loop_
_entity.id
_entity.type
_entity.pdbx_description
1 polymer ?
#
loop_
_entity_poly.entity_id
_entity_poly.type
_entity_poly.pdbx_seq_one_letter_code
_entity_poly.pdbx_strand_id
1 'polypeptide(L)'
;MVKKIVKFIPVVFMLLLNSVILANKLPSTVIKEINTVEKRLGASVGVAVYDTESNIISEYNGDKRFPLMSTFKTLAAANILYKTD
;
A
#
# COMPACT_ATOMS: atom_id res chain seq x y z
N MET A 1 -34.59 -25.59 -4.67
CA MET A 1 -33.15 -25.54 -4.31
C MET A 1 -32.58 -24.12 -4.27
N VAL A 2 -32.96 -23.24 -5.21
CA VAL A 2 -32.46 -21.85 -5.33
C VAL A 2 -32.71 -20.96 -4.09
N LYS A 3 -33.87 -21.08 -3.42
CA LYS A 3 -34.19 -20.28 -2.22
C LYS A 3 -33.24 -20.50 -1.03
N LYS A 4 -32.61 -21.68 -0.92
CA LYS A 4 -31.62 -21.95 0.13
C LYS A 4 -30.30 -21.23 -0.15
N ILE A 5 -29.87 -21.18 -1.42
CA ILE A 5 -28.64 -20.51 -1.86
C ILE A 5 -28.72 -18.99 -1.66
N VAL A 6 -29.87 -18.38 -1.99
CA VAL A 6 -30.08 -16.93 -1.83
C VAL A 6 -29.98 -16.48 -0.36
N LYS A 7 -30.32 -17.36 0.60
CA LYS A 7 -30.26 -17.08 2.03
C LYS A 7 -28.82 -17.01 2.58
N PHE A 8 -27.85 -17.61 1.89
CA PHE A 8 -26.43 -17.56 2.25
C PHE A 8 -25.66 -16.38 1.65
N ILE A 9 -26.22 -15.71 0.64
CA ILE A 9 -25.63 -14.50 0.01
C ILE A 9 -25.29 -13.40 1.04
N PRO A 10 -26.18 -13.00 1.98
CA PRO A 10 -25.85 -11.94 2.93
C PRO A 10 -24.76 -12.35 3.93
N VAL A 11 -24.68 -13.64 4.28
CA VAL A 11 -23.64 -14.16 5.20
C VAL A 11 -22.28 -14.17 4.51
N VAL A 12 -22.24 -14.57 3.23
CA VAL A 12 -21.02 -14.52 2.40
C VAL A 12 -20.59 -13.07 2.17
N PHE A 13 -21.53 -12.16 1.91
CA PHE A 13 -21.25 -10.72 1.76
C PHE A 13 -20.69 -10.11 3.05
N MET A 14 -21.22 -10.51 4.22
CA MET A 14 -20.75 -10.07 5.53
C MET A 14 -19.36 -10.60 5.88
N LEU A 15 -19.02 -11.82 5.46
CA LEU A 15 -17.67 -12.40 5.61
C LEU A 15 -16.62 -11.68 4.74
N LEU A 16 -16.99 -11.23 3.54
CA LEU A 16 -16.11 -10.52 2.62
C LEU A 16 -15.78 -9.09 3.08
N LEU A 17 -16.59 -8.48 3.94
CA LEU A 17 -16.36 -7.11 4.44
C LEU A 17 -15.26 -7.03 5.52
N ASN A 18 -15.02 -8.12 6.26
CA ASN A 18 -14.06 -8.10 7.39
C ASN A 18 -12.58 -8.03 6.95
N SER A 19 -12.25 -8.49 5.74
CA SER A 19 -10.86 -8.50 5.24
C SER A 19 -10.32 -7.11 4.86
N VAL A 20 -11.17 -6.07 4.78
CA VAL A 20 -10.77 -4.73 4.30
C VAL A 20 -10.15 -3.87 5.42
N ILE A 21 -10.22 -4.27 6.70
CA ILE A 21 -10.02 -3.35 7.82
C ILE A 21 -8.60 -3.37 8.44
N LEU A 22 -7.71 -4.29 8.07
CA LEU A 22 -6.33 -4.34 8.59
C LEU A 22 -5.34 -3.57 7.71
N ALA A 23 -5.61 -2.29 7.43
CA ALA A 23 -4.62 -1.40 6.84
C ALA A 23 -3.74 -0.81 7.96
N ASN A 24 -2.47 -1.22 8.01
CA ASN A 24 -1.49 -0.61 8.91
C ASN A 24 -1.24 0.83 8.43
N LYS A 25 -1.50 1.79 9.30
CA LYS A 25 -1.46 3.21 8.97
C LYS A 25 -0.19 3.84 9.54
N LEU A 26 0.43 4.75 8.80
CA LEU A 26 1.53 5.54 9.33
C LEU A 26 1.11 6.28 10.60
N PRO A 27 2.06 6.53 11.53
CA PRO A 27 1.82 7.38 12.69
C PRO A 27 1.22 8.73 12.29
N SER A 28 0.26 9.22 13.08
CA SER A 28 -0.45 10.48 12.79
C SER A 28 0.48 11.69 12.69
N THR A 29 1.59 11.67 13.43
CA THR A 29 2.66 12.67 13.35
C THR A 29 3.29 12.71 11.97
N VAL A 30 3.63 11.55 11.40
CA VAL A 30 4.21 11.45 10.06
C VAL A 30 3.21 11.90 9.00
N ILE A 31 1.95 11.51 9.11
CA ILE A 31 0.90 11.95 8.18
C ILE A 31 0.73 13.48 8.21
N LYS A 32 0.82 14.08 9.41
CA LYS A 32 0.75 15.54 9.55
C LYS A 32 1.90 16.23 8.80
N GLU A 33 3.12 15.73 8.94
CA GLU A 33 4.28 16.28 8.24
C GLU A 33 4.20 16.09 6.73
N ILE A 34 3.74 14.93 6.25
CA ILE A 34 3.49 14.70 4.82
C ILE A 34 2.49 15.75 4.29
N ASN A 35 1.37 15.97 4.98
CA ASN A 35 0.39 16.98 4.59
C ASN A 35 0.98 18.40 4.58
N THR A 36 1.88 18.73 5.52
CA THR A 36 2.59 20.01 5.54
C THR A 36 3.49 20.16 4.31
N VAL A 37 4.22 19.10 3.93
CA VAL A 37 5.07 19.09 2.73
C VAL A 37 4.25 19.25 1.46
N GLU A 38 3.17 18.48 1.31
CA GLU A 38 2.27 18.57 0.15
C GLU A 38 1.71 19.99 -0.02
N LYS A 39 1.22 20.61 1.07
CA LYS A 39 0.72 22.00 1.04
C LYS A 39 1.80 23.01 0.71
N ARG A 40 2.99 22.88 1.32
CA ARG A 40 4.11 23.81 1.13
C ARG A 40 4.64 23.77 -0.31
N LEU A 41 4.67 22.59 -0.94
CA LEU A 41 5.23 22.40 -2.28
C LEU A 41 4.16 22.43 -3.39
N GLY A 42 2.87 22.38 -3.04
CA GLY A 42 1.80 22.21 -4.03
C GLY A 42 1.93 20.89 -4.81
N ALA A 43 2.43 19.84 -4.16
CA ALA A 43 2.79 18.57 -4.79
C ALA A 43 2.10 17.39 -4.10
N SER A 44 2.08 16.24 -4.77
CA SER A 44 1.64 14.96 -4.18
C SER A 44 2.84 14.16 -3.70
N VAL A 45 2.70 13.52 -2.53
CA VAL A 45 3.72 12.68 -1.91
C VAL A 45 3.17 11.26 -1.74
N GLY A 46 4.03 10.27 -2.02
CA GLY A 46 3.79 8.86 -1.74
C GLY A 46 4.84 8.33 -0.76
N VAL A 47 4.41 7.56 0.23
CA VAL A 47 5.27 6.96 1.25
C VAL A 47 4.84 5.52 1.48
N ALA A 48 5.80 4.60 1.48
CA ALA A 48 5.63 3.22 1.92
C ALA A 48 6.80 2.87 2.84
N VAL A 49 6.49 2.33 4.02
CA VAL A 49 7.47 1.89 5.01
C VAL A 49 7.22 0.43 5.31
N TYR A 50 8.25 -0.40 5.12
CA TYR A 50 8.22 -1.82 5.47
C TYR A 50 9.12 -2.05 6.68
N ASP A 51 8.51 -2.45 7.79
CA ASP A 51 9.23 -2.91 8.97
C ASP A 51 9.54 -4.40 8.83
N THR A 52 10.84 -4.71 8.70
CA THR A 52 11.33 -6.07 8.49
C THR A 52 11.23 -6.96 9.73
N GLU A 53 11.13 -6.38 10.93
CA GLU A 53 10.97 -7.16 12.17
C GLU A 53 9.53 -7.65 12.30
N SER A 54 8.57 -6.73 12.17
CA SER A 54 7.15 -7.02 12.34
C SER A 54 6.45 -7.48 11.06
N ASN A 55 7.11 -7.41 9.90
CA ASN A 55 6.54 -7.63 8.57
C ASN A 55 5.34 -6.72 8.24
N ILE A 56 5.30 -5.55 8.87
CA ILE A 56 4.22 -4.57 8.68
C ILE A 56 4.61 -3.57 7.60
N ILE A 57 3.72 -3.39 6.62
CA ILE A 57 3.81 -2.30 5.64
C ILE A 57 2.83 -1.20 6.05
N SER A 58 3.32 0.03 6.19
CA SER A 58 2.49 1.23 6.44
C SER A 58 2.65 2.22 5.30
N GLU A 59 1.53 2.73 4.77
CA GLU A 59 1.55 3.53 3.54
C GLU A 59 0.73 4.84 3.61
N TYR A 60 1.14 5.81 2.81
CA TYR A 60 0.40 7.03 2.47
C TYR A 60 0.47 7.21 0.96
N ASN A 61 -0.69 7.21 0.27
CA ASN A 61 -0.74 7.19 -1.19
C ASN A 61 0.08 6.03 -1.83
N GLY A 62 0.18 4.87 -1.17
CA GLY A 62 1.03 3.75 -1.60
C GLY A 62 0.70 3.19 -2.99
N ASP A 63 -0.59 3.15 -3.34
CA ASP A 63 -1.04 2.69 -4.66
C ASP A 63 -0.98 3.76 -5.77
N LYS A 64 -0.64 5.01 -5.43
CA LYS A 64 -0.50 6.07 -6.44
C LYS A 64 0.80 5.88 -7.21
N ARG A 65 0.74 6.16 -8.51
CA ARG A 65 1.91 6.08 -9.39
C ARG A 65 2.72 7.38 -9.34
N PHE A 66 4.03 7.23 -9.27
CA PHE A 66 5.00 8.31 -9.34
C PHE A 66 6.07 7.97 -10.40
N PRO A 67 6.67 8.97 -11.08
CA PRO A 67 7.79 8.73 -11.98
C PRO A 67 8.98 8.13 -11.22
N LEU A 68 9.57 7.06 -11.73
CA LEU A 68 10.73 6.42 -11.09
C LEU A 68 12.00 7.30 -11.12
N MET A 69 12.12 8.21 -12.09
CA MET A 69 13.32 9.04 -12.26
C MET A 69 14.60 8.20 -12.27
N SER A 70 15.57 8.40 -11.36
CA SER A 70 16.75 7.54 -11.27
C SER A 70 16.61 6.34 -10.31
N THR A 71 15.49 6.18 -9.61
CA THR A 71 15.31 5.06 -8.65
C THR A 71 15.20 3.70 -9.34
N PHE A 72 14.84 3.65 -10.65
CA PHE A 72 14.85 2.39 -11.41
C PHE A 72 16.25 1.76 -11.52
N LYS A 73 17.33 2.55 -11.37
CA LYS A 73 18.71 2.05 -11.54
C LYS A 73 19.02 0.92 -10.55
N THR A 74 18.42 0.93 -9.37
CA THR A 74 18.53 -0.17 -8.40
C THR A 74 17.99 -1.48 -8.97
N LEU A 75 16.82 -1.45 -9.61
CA LEU A 75 16.23 -2.64 -10.26
C LEU A 75 17.05 -3.07 -11.48
N ALA A 76 17.57 -2.12 -12.25
CA ALA A 76 18.43 -2.43 -13.40
C ALA A 76 19.74 -3.11 -12.96
N ALA A 77 20.39 -2.61 -11.91
CA ALA A 77 21.59 -3.21 -11.34
C ALA A 77 21.32 -4.61 -10.76
N ALA A 78 20.21 -4.78 -10.02
CA ALA A 78 19.80 -6.08 -9.50
C ALA A 78 19.61 -7.11 -10.63
N ASN A 79 19.01 -6.70 -11.76
CA ASN A 79 18.84 -7.55 -12.93
C ASN A 79 20.17 -7.90 -13.63
N ILE A 80 21.15 -6.99 -13.63
CA ILE A 80 22.49 -7.27 -14.16
C ILE A 80 23.19 -8.32 -13.30
N LEU A 81 23.18 -8.14 -11.97
CA LEU A 81 23.77 -9.10 -11.03
C LEU A 81 23.12 -10.47 -11.17
N TYR A 82 21.79 -10.54 -11.14
CA TYR A 82 21.02 -11.78 -11.29
C TYR A 82 21.32 -12.55 -12.60
N LYS A 83 21.71 -11.84 -13.67
CA LYS A 83 22.06 -12.46 -14.96
C LYS A 83 23.53 -12.88 -15.07
N THR A 84 24.37 -12.34 -14.19
CA THR A 84 25.82 -12.59 -14.21
C THR A 84 26.18 -13.73 -13.27
N ASP A 85 25.42 -13.88 -12.18
CA ASP A 85 25.41 -15.08 -11.34
C ASP A 85 24.84 -16.29 -12.11
#